data_AF-A0A954R5H3-F1
#
_entry.id   AF-A0A954R5H3-F1
#
_cell.length_a   1.000
_cell.length_b   1.000
_cell.length_c   1.000
_cell.angle_alpha   90.00
_cell.angle_beta   90.00
_cell.angle_gamma   90.00
#
_symmetry.space_group_name_H-M   'P 1'
#
loop_
_entity.id
_entity.type
_entity.pdbx_description
1 polymer ?
#
loop_
_entity_poly.entity_id
_entity_poly.type
_entity_poly.pdbx_seq_one_letter_code
_entity_poly.pdbx_strand_id
1 'polypeptide(L)'
;MMKILLKLIGVVCAMAASTATVPMEAQEIEAHESSRKPATMYVSKLGDNSDGSSWVRAFHTIQRALDAVPDDQGGHRIILRPDTYVEANLAPAHKGALGVYNVLIGDCDGSLGSGAKGWVLIDSGDPEMGFKSWDWWSSIRASDKNWHGGNNQETFSSIIWDRWTIRNLYVTGGDAGLFWDLTNKSGEGFTVVIEDCVGIGRAFGGGVVYPTVRPDEPSVFRGCYFLALDWNGDTAAVLL
;
A
#
# COMPACT_ATOMS: atom_id res chain seq x y z
N MET A 1 -54.92 -73.67 -32.82
CA MET A 1 -55.26 -72.46 -33.60
C MET A 1 -54.12 -71.45 -33.42
N MET A 2 -53.07 -71.48 -34.26
CA MET A 2 -52.87 -70.63 -35.46
C MET A 2 -52.73 -69.14 -35.09
N LYS A 3 -51.52 -68.62 -34.83
CA LYS A 3 -50.52 -68.00 -35.74
C LYS A 3 -50.52 -66.44 -35.70
N ILE A 4 -49.35 -65.86 -35.38
CA ILE A 4 -48.63 -64.78 -36.10
C ILE A 4 -48.74 -63.28 -35.66
N LEU A 5 -47.53 -62.71 -35.44
CA LEU A 5 -46.95 -61.38 -35.72
C LEU A 5 -46.87 -60.23 -34.69
N LEU A 6 -45.59 -59.87 -34.43
CA LEU A 6 -44.98 -58.59 -34.08
C LEU A 6 -45.76 -57.30 -34.44
N LYS A 7 -45.69 -56.32 -33.52
CA LYS A 7 -45.23 -54.95 -33.84
C LYS A 7 -44.79 -54.20 -32.57
N LEU A 8 -43.50 -53.83 -32.55
CA LEU A 8 -42.88 -52.85 -31.67
C LEU A 8 -43.48 -51.46 -31.95
N ILE A 9 -43.99 -50.75 -30.94
CA ILE A 9 -44.06 -49.27 -30.92
C ILE A 9 -43.84 -48.82 -29.48
N GLY A 10 -42.74 -48.10 -29.25
CA GLY A 10 -42.42 -47.48 -27.96
C GLY A 10 -43.33 -46.31 -27.66
N VAL A 11 -43.64 -46.12 -26.37
CA VAL A 11 -44.31 -44.93 -25.86
C VAL A 11 -43.35 -44.26 -24.89
N VAL A 12 -42.75 -43.16 -25.35
CA VAL A 12 -42.03 -42.19 -24.54
C VAL A 12 -43.07 -41.27 -23.91
N CYS A 13 -43.08 -41.20 -22.58
CA CYS A 13 -43.95 -40.32 -21.82
C CYS A 13 -43.30 -38.92 -21.76
N ALA A 14 -43.82 -37.96 -22.52
CA ALA A 14 -43.36 -36.57 -22.49
C ALA A 14 -44.15 -35.80 -21.41
N MET A 15 -43.45 -35.38 -20.34
CA MET A 15 -43.95 -34.40 -19.38
C MET A 15 -43.77 -33.00 -19.98
N ALA A 16 -44.86 -32.29 -20.23
CA ALA A 16 -44.83 -30.89 -20.63
C ALA A 16 -44.57 -30.01 -19.40
N ALA A 17 -43.36 -29.48 -19.28
CA ALA A 17 -43.05 -28.38 -18.35
C ALA A 17 -43.28 -27.05 -19.08
N SER A 18 -44.26 -26.28 -18.61
CA SER A 18 -44.54 -24.93 -19.08
C SER A 18 -43.43 -23.98 -18.64
N THR A 19 -42.58 -23.55 -19.56
CA THR A 19 -41.58 -22.51 -19.33
C THR A 19 -42.20 -21.13 -19.60
N ALA A 20 -42.74 -20.51 -18.54
CA ALA A 20 -43.03 -19.08 -18.58
C ALA A 20 -41.69 -18.33 -18.56
N THR A 21 -41.31 -17.76 -19.71
CA THR A 21 -40.15 -16.89 -19.86
C THR A 21 -40.56 -15.48 -19.44
N VAL A 22 -40.04 -15.03 -18.29
CA VAL A 22 -40.10 -13.61 -17.92
C VAL A 22 -38.95 -12.93 -18.68
N PRO A 23 -39.21 -11.88 -19.48
CA PRO A 23 -38.13 -11.14 -20.12
C PRO A 23 -37.39 -10.38 -19.02
N MET A 24 -36.12 -10.72 -18.83
CA MET A 24 -35.22 -9.98 -17.97
C MET A 24 -34.83 -8.70 -18.73
N GLU A 25 -35.43 -7.58 -18.34
CA GLU A 25 -35.05 -6.25 -18.83
C GLU A 25 -33.57 -6.02 -18.48
N ALA A 26 -32.74 -5.96 -19.52
CA ALA A 26 -31.36 -5.55 -19.37
C ALA A 26 -31.35 -4.08 -18.96
N GLN A 27 -31.17 -3.82 -17.66
CA GLN A 27 -30.84 -2.49 -17.19
C GLN A 27 -29.47 -2.13 -17.79
N GLU A 28 -29.47 -1.18 -18.72
CA GLU A 28 -28.27 -0.46 -19.11
C GLU A 28 -27.67 0.13 -17.84
N ILE A 29 -26.52 -0.41 -17.43
CA ILE A 29 -25.68 0.20 -16.41
C ILE A 29 -25.11 1.44 -17.08
N GLU A 30 -25.79 2.58 -16.92
CA GLU A 30 -25.17 3.88 -17.17
C GLU A 30 -23.93 3.94 -16.29
N ALA A 31 -22.76 3.83 -16.92
CA ALA A 31 -21.49 4.10 -16.28
C ALA A 31 -21.54 5.57 -15.86
N HIS A 32 -21.85 5.79 -14.58
CA HIS A 32 -21.62 7.08 -13.96
C HIS A 32 -20.10 7.27 -13.94
N GLU A 33 -19.56 7.88 -14.99
CA GLU A 33 -18.20 8.40 -14.96
C GLU A 33 -18.14 9.38 -13.79
N SER A 34 -17.55 8.88 -12.71
CA SER A 34 -17.26 9.67 -11.54
C SER A 34 -16.31 10.78 -11.97
N SER A 35 -16.77 12.02 -11.90
CA SER A 35 -15.94 13.23 -12.08
C SER A 35 -14.84 13.38 -11.02
N ARG A 36 -14.64 12.36 -10.18
CA ARG A 36 -13.62 12.27 -9.15
C ARG A 36 -12.23 12.43 -9.79
N LYS A 37 -11.56 13.50 -9.38
CA LYS A 37 -10.16 13.74 -9.69
C LYS A 37 -9.29 13.27 -8.51
N PRO A 38 -8.36 12.33 -8.70
CA PRO A 38 -7.43 11.95 -7.65
C PRO A 38 -6.60 13.15 -7.17
N ALA A 39 -6.51 13.33 -5.86
CA ALA A 39 -5.70 14.37 -5.24
C ALA A 39 -4.19 14.17 -5.53
N THR A 40 -3.50 15.26 -5.83
CA THR A 40 -2.03 15.33 -5.82
C THR A 40 -1.61 16.34 -4.77
N MET A 41 -0.77 15.89 -3.84
CA MET A 41 -0.27 16.67 -2.72
C MET A 41 1.25 16.79 -2.82
N TYR A 42 1.78 17.93 -2.37
CA TYR A 42 3.20 18.26 -2.41
C TYR A 42 3.74 18.44 -1.00
N VAL A 43 4.95 17.95 -0.76
CA VAL A 43 5.66 18.09 0.51
C VAL A 43 6.99 18.79 0.28
N SER A 44 7.19 19.90 0.97
CA SER A 44 8.41 20.67 0.96
C SER A 44 8.47 21.60 2.16
N LYS A 45 9.62 21.65 2.84
CA LYS A 45 9.91 22.64 3.88
C LYS A 45 9.87 24.10 3.40
N LEU A 46 9.84 24.33 2.09
CA LEU A 46 9.76 25.66 1.48
C LEU A 46 8.32 26.10 1.18
N GLY A 47 7.34 25.21 1.31
CA GLY A 47 5.92 25.55 1.15
C GLY A 47 5.39 26.38 2.32
N ASP A 48 4.14 26.83 2.22
CA ASP A 48 3.45 27.56 3.29
C ASP A 48 2.74 26.66 4.32
N ASN A 49 2.80 25.32 4.15
CA ASN A 49 2.18 24.31 5.00
C ASN A 49 0.64 24.39 5.11
N SER A 50 -0.02 24.88 4.06
CA SER A 50 -1.49 25.00 4.02
C SER A 50 -2.18 23.69 3.63
N ASP A 51 -2.35 23.44 2.32
CA ASP A 51 -3.23 22.38 1.80
C ASP A 51 -2.51 21.35 0.91
N GLY A 52 -1.23 21.56 0.62
CA GLY A 52 -0.44 20.66 -0.20
C GLY A 52 -0.81 20.67 -1.68
N SER A 53 -1.70 21.54 -2.18
CA SER A 53 -2.21 21.50 -3.55
C SER A 53 -1.21 21.96 -4.63
N SER A 54 -0.10 22.57 -4.22
CA SER A 54 1.00 23.03 -5.09
C SER A 54 2.30 23.11 -4.30
N TRP A 55 3.44 23.32 -4.97
CA TRP A 55 4.72 23.53 -4.29
C TRP A 55 4.72 24.75 -3.35
N VAL A 56 4.03 25.83 -3.73
CA VAL A 56 3.87 27.01 -2.85
C VAL A 56 3.05 26.66 -1.61
N ARG A 57 2.04 25.81 -1.78
CA ARG A 57 1.15 25.36 -0.71
C ARG A 57 1.58 24.07 0.00
N ALA A 58 2.79 23.60 -0.28
CA ALA A 58 3.23 22.27 0.12
C ALA A 58 3.19 22.08 1.63
N PHE A 59 2.82 20.88 2.08
CA PHE A 59 2.94 20.49 3.48
C PHE A 59 4.42 20.46 3.89
N HIS A 60 4.70 20.73 5.16
CA HIS A 60 6.07 20.63 5.68
C HIS A 60 6.48 19.21 6.04
N THR A 61 5.51 18.31 6.24
CA THR A 61 5.74 16.94 6.67
C THR A 61 5.04 15.94 5.76
N ILE A 62 5.62 14.74 5.65
CA ILE A 62 5.05 13.62 4.91
C ILE A 62 3.79 13.13 5.60
N GLN A 63 3.78 13.04 6.94
CA GLN A 63 2.60 12.60 7.67
C GLN A 63 1.39 13.50 7.41
N ARG A 64 1.56 14.83 7.32
CA ARG A 64 0.43 15.72 6.98
C ARG A 64 -0.16 15.45 5.60
N ALA A 65 0.68 15.15 4.62
CA ALA A 65 0.19 14.78 3.29
C ALA A 65 -0.52 13.42 3.30
N LEU A 66 -0.02 12.47 4.08
CA LEU A 66 -0.64 11.16 4.29
C LEU A 66 -2.00 11.26 4.99
N ASP A 67 -2.14 12.18 5.95
CA ASP A 67 -3.40 12.49 6.63
C ASP A 67 -4.41 13.19 5.71
N ALA A 68 -3.93 13.93 4.71
CA ALA A 68 -4.75 14.72 3.77
C ALA A 68 -5.28 13.92 2.58
N VAL A 69 -4.91 12.63 2.45
CA VAL A 69 -5.52 11.73 1.46
C VAL A 69 -7.03 11.69 1.73
N PRO A 70 -7.91 11.98 0.76
CA PRO A 70 -9.32 12.28 1.06
C PRO A 70 -10.22 11.05 1.20
N ASP A 71 -9.84 9.91 0.60
CA ASP A 71 -10.65 8.70 0.57
C ASP A 71 -9.81 7.46 0.16
N ASP A 72 -10.47 6.30 0.17
CA ASP A 72 -9.91 4.98 -0.13
C ASP A 72 -10.10 4.51 -1.58
N GLN A 73 -10.48 5.42 -2.49
CA GLN A 73 -10.73 5.08 -3.90
C GLN A 73 -9.45 5.00 -4.74
N GLY A 74 -8.28 5.25 -4.14
CA GLY A 74 -6.99 5.08 -4.80
C GLY A 74 -6.61 6.15 -5.83
N GLY A 75 -5.39 6.06 -6.38
CA GLY A 75 -4.90 6.93 -7.44
C GLY A 75 -4.38 8.29 -6.95
N HIS A 76 -4.36 8.52 -5.64
CA HIS A 76 -3.79 9.73 -5.04
C HIS A 76 -2.28 9.75 -5.16
N ARG A 77 -1.70 10.95 -5.18
CA ARG A 77 -0.25 11.14 -5.29
C ARG A 77 0.25 12.08 -4.21
N ILE A 78 1.37 11.72 -3.59
CA ILE A 78 2.16 12.57 -2.71
C ILE A 78 3.55 12.69 -3.32
N ILE A 79 3.97 13.92 -3.62
CA ILE A 79 5.24 14.22 -4.28
C ILE A 79 6.14 14.97 -3.30
N LEU A 80 7.31 14.40 -3.04
CA LEU A 80 8.27 14.91 -2.06
C LEU A 80 9.39 15.66 -2.76
N ARG A 81 9.65 16.90 -2.35
CA ARG A 81 10.84 17.63 -2.81
C ARG A 81 12.10 17.01 -2.18
N PRO A 82 13.23 16.89 -2.92
CA PRO A 82 14.53 16.55 -2.36
C PRO A 82 14.88 17.36 -1.10
N ASP A 83 15.04 16.66 0.02
CA ASP A 83 15.39 17.16 1.35
C ASP A 83 15.56 15.95 2.30
N THR A 84 15.93 16.21 3.56
CA THR A 84 15.88 15.25 4.67
C THR A 84 14.64 15.49 5.54
N TYR A 85 13.73 14.53 5.60
CA TYR A 85 12.54 14.55 6.43
C TYR A 85 12.79 13.70 7.67
N VAL A 86 12.90 14.34 8.83
CA VAL A 86 13.06 13.63 10.11
C VAL A 86 11.68 13.23 10.60
N GLU A 87 11.22 12.06 10.18
CA GLU A 87 9.90 11.52 10.47
C GLU A 87 9.98 9.99 10.68
N ALA A 88 9.13 9.49 11.55
CA ALA A 88 9.00 8.06 11.86
C ALA A 88 7.52 7.70 11.98
N ASN A 89 7.23 6.41 11.90
CA ASN A 89 5.91 5.83 12.09
C ASN A 89 4.85 6.46 11.18
N LEU A 90 5.18 6.55 9.88
CA LEU A 90 4.29 7.09 8.86
C LEU A 90 3.11 6.15 8.60
N ALA A 91 1.92 6.73 8.47
CA ALA A 91 0.68 6.01 8.18
C ALA A 91 -0.28 6.86 7.33
N PRO A 92 -0.69 6.45 6.12
CA PRO A 92 -1.79 7.09 5.39
C PRO A 92 -3.13 6.99 6.10
N ALA A 93 -3.97 8.00 5.90
CA ALA A 93 -5.37 7.97 6.29
C ALA A 93 -6.16 6.89 5.54
N HIS A 94 -5.77 6.60 4.28
CA HIS A 94 -6.50 5.67 3.41
C HIS A 94 -5.58 4.76 2.57
N LYS A 95 -6.07 3.54 2.35
CA LYS A 95 -5.51 2.55 1.41
C LYS A 95 -5.73 3.00 -0.03
N GLY A 96 -5.04 2.35 -0.97
CA GLY A 96 -5.43 2.38 -2.38
C GLY A 96 -6.61 1.45 -2.68
N ALA A 97 -7.11 1.50 -3.91
CA ALA A 97 -8.18 0.65 -4.39
C ALA A 97 -7.66 -0.40 -5.38
N LEU A 98 -8.44 -1.48 -5.59
CA LEU A 98 -8.11 -2.56 -6.53
C LEU A 98 -7.74 -2.01 -7.90
N GLY A 99 -6.51 -2.28 -8.36
CA GLY A 99 -6.00 -1.77 -9.63
C GLY A 99 -5.72 -0.25 -9.69
N VAL A 100 -5.96 0.49 -8.60
CA VAL A 100 -5.80 1.96 -8.53
C VAL A 100 -4.99 2.33 -7.28
N TYR A 101 -3.67 2.29 -7.43
CA TYR A 101 -2.73 2.42 -6.31
C TYR A 101 -2.51 3.90 -5.98
N ASN A 102 -2.37 4.21 -4.69
CA ASN A 102 -1.84 5.52 -4.27
C ASN A 102 -0.32 5.55 -4.48
N VAL A 103 0.27 6.74 -4.62
CA VAL A 103 1.71 6.89 -4.90
C VAL A 103 2.35 7.87 -3.91
N LEU A 104 3.45 7.46 -3.29
CA LEU A 104 4.40 8.32 -2.59
C LEU A 104 5.72 8.33 -3.36
N ILE A 105 6.15 9.49 -3.85
CA ILE A 105 7.31 9.58 -4.76
C ILE A 105 8.23 10.76 -4.45
N GLY A 106 9.53 10.51 -4.47
CA GLY A 106 10.55 11.56 -4.45
C GLY A 106 10.81 12.17 -5.83
N ASP A 107 10.80 13.50 -5.90
CA ASP A 107 11.14 14.29 -7.10
C ASP A 107 12.65 14.45 -7.26
N CYS A 108 13.38 13.33 -7.34
CA CYS A 108 14.84 13.31 -7.23
C CYS A 108 15.59 14.04 -8.36
N ASP A 109 14.96 14.18 -9.53
CA ASP A 109 15.53 14.87 -10.70
C ASP A 109 14.84 16.23 -10.99
N GLY A 110 13.86 16.61 -10.17
CA GLY A 110 13.11 17.85 -10.29
C GLY A 110 12.02 17.85 -11.37
N SER A 111 11.84 16.74 -12.10
CA SER A 111 10.91 16.64 -13.22
C SER A 111 9.43 16.65 -12.82
N LEU A 112 9.13 16.38 -11.54
CA LEU A 112 7.78 16.46 -10.97
C LEU A 112 7.44 17.89 -10.48
N GLY A 113 8.32 18.85 -10.75
CA GLY A 113 8.05 20.28 -10.67
C GLY A 113 8.67 20.99 -9.47
N SER A 114 9.39 20.31 -8.57
CA SER A 114 10.07 20.99 -7.45
C SER A 114 11.27 21.81 -7.93
N GLY A 115 11.83 21.47 -9.11
CA GLY A 115 13.04 22.07 -9.66
C GLY A 115 14.32 21.72 -8.90
N ALA A 116 14.23 20.97 -7.80
CA ALA A 116 15.37 20.52 -7.01
C ALA A 116 15.87 19.16 -7.50
N LYS A 117 17.16 18.90 -7.30
CA LYS A 117 17.77 17.60 -7.61
C LYS A 117 18.49 17.07 -6.38
N GLY A 118 18.41 15.77 -6.14
CA GLY A 118 19.03 15.11 -5.01
C GLY A 118 18.13 14.03 -4.42
N TRP A 119 18.52 13.54 -3.25
CA TRP A 119 17.76 12.50 -2.55
C TRP A 119 16.58 13.08 -1.78
N VAL A 120 15.50 12.31 -1.73
CA VAL A 120 14.49 12.44 -0.68
C VAL A 120 14.84 11.42 0.39
N LEU A 121 15.36 11.91 1.52
CA LEU A 121 15.75 11.10 2.66
C LEU A 121 14.67 11.17 3.74
N ILE A 122 14.13 10.03 4.15
CA ILE A 122 13.32 9.88 5.36
C ILE A 122 14.22 9.29 6.43
N ASP A 123 14.50 10.09 7.45
CA ASP A 123 15.32 9.70 8.59
C ASP A 123 14.42 9.54 9.82
N SER A 124 14.22 8.30 10.24
CA SER A 124 13.47 7.97 11.45
C SER A 124 14.35 8.05 12.70
N GLY A 125 15.60 8.50 12.61
CA GLY A 125 16.47 8.69 13.76
C GLY A 125 16.08 9.86 14.66
N ASP A 126 16.90 10.05 15.68
CA ASP A 126 16.94 11.27 16.47
C ASP A 126 17.96 12.25 15.87
N PRO A 127 17.63 13.52 15.63
CA PRO A 127 18.59 14.51 15.15
C PRO A 127 19.79 14.72 16.07
N GLU A 128 19.63 14.51 17.38
CA GLU A 128 20.68 14.72 18.37
C GLU A 128 21.35 13.40 18.77
N MET A 129 20.53 12.36 18.98
CA MET A 129 20.99 11.07 19.51
C MET A 129 21.34 10.05 18.43
N GLY A 130 21.03 10.33 17.17
CA GLY A 130 21.31 9.47 16.02
C GLY A 130 20.32 8.30 15.90
N PHE A 131 20.84 7.17 15.44
CA PHE A 131 20.04 6.02 15.00
C PHE A 131 19.14 5.44 16.13
N LYS A 132 17.83 5.36 15.89
CA LYS A 132 16.85 4.80 16.84
C LYS A 132 16.66 3.30 16.63
N SER A 133 17.58 2.55 17.23
CA SER A 133 17.62 1.09 17.29
C SER A 133 16.62 0.54 18.33
N TRP A 134 15.32 0.76 18.13
CA TRP A 134 14.28 0.36 19.08
C TRP A 134 13.11 -0.31 18.37
N ASP A 135 12.79 -1.55 18.71
CA ASP A 135 11.63 -2.29 18.21
C ASP A 135 10.37 -1.41 18.07
N TRP A 136 9.74 -1.50 16.90
CA TRP A 136 8.55 -0.73 16.51
C TRP A 136 8.77 0.78 16.30
N TRP A 137 10.02 1.24 16.28
CA TRP A 137 10.37 2.57 15.83
C TRP A 137 10.96 2.51 14.42
N SER A 138 10.13 2.70 13.40
CA SER A 138 10.52 2.54 11.99
C SER A 138 9.92 3.65 11.12
N SER A 139 10.26 3.72 9.84
CA SER A 139 9.65 4.71 8.94
C SER A 139 8.19 4.43 8.65
N ILE A 140 7.79 3.16 8.60
CA ILE A 140 6.41 2.71 8.44
C ILE A 140 5.84 2.32 9.81
N ARG A 141 4.66 2.84 10.15
CA ARG A 141 4.03 2.55 11.43
C ARG A 141 3.54 1.11 11.52
N ALA A 142 3.98 0.43 12.57
CA ALA A 142 3.39 -0.80 13.07
C ALA A 142 3.69 -0.90 14.58
N SER A 143 2.86 -1.61 15.33
CA SER A 143 3.10 -1.85 16.75
C SER A 143 2.25 -3.01 17.28
N ASP A 144 2.78 -3.74 18.26
CA ASP A 144 1.99 -4.60 19.15
C ASP A 144 2.10 -4.10 20.60
N LYS A 145 0.98 -3.73 21.23
CA LYS A 145 0.96 -3.29 22.63
C LYS A 145 1.44 -4.35 23.63
N ASN A 146 1.45 -5.62 23.23
CA ASN A 146 1.92 -6.72 24.08
C ASN A 146 3.42 -7.00 23.91
N TRP A 147 4.12 -6.29 23.01
CA TRP A 147 5.55 -6.50 22.79
C TRP A 147 6.36 -5.97 23.97
N HIS A 148 7.09 -6.86 24.63
CA HIS A 148 7.93 -6.50 25.77
C HIS A 148 9.09 -5.62 25.31
N GLY A 149 9.18 -4.41 25.87
CA GLY A 149 10.24 -3.47 25.54
C GLY A 149 10.02 -2.68 24.25
N GLY A 150 8.88 -2.85 23.57
CA GLY A 150 8.48 -1.99 22.44
C GLY A 150 8.07 -0.59 22.90
N ASN A 151 8.21 0.40 22.01
CA ASN A 151 7.72 1.77 22.23
C ASN A 151 6.21 1.93 21.91
N ASN A 152 5.34 1.12 22.52
CA ASN A 152 3.98 0.90 22.02
C ASN A 152 2.94 1.05 23.14
N GLN A 153 1.97 1.97 22.99
CA GLN A 153 0.78 2.00 23.87
C GLN A 153 -0.42 1.29 23.24
N GLU A 154 -0.43 1.14 21.92
CA GLU A 154 -1.52 0.59 21.13
C GLU A 154 -0.98 -0.40 20.08
N THR A 155 -1.82 -1.35 19.69
CA THR A 155 -1.53 -2.23 18.54
C THR A 155 -1.96 -1.51 17.27
N PHE A 156 -1.04 -1.38 16.32
CA PHE A 156 -1.27 -0.77 15.01
C PHE A 156 -0.77 -1.70 13.92
N SER A 157 -1.55 -1.81 12.84
CA SER A 157 -1.20 -2.61 11.68
C SER A 157 -0.88 -1.70 10.51
N SER A 158 0.24 -1.97 9.83
CA SER A 158 0.63 -1.25 8.62
C SER A 158 -0.27 -1.54 7.42
N ILE A 159 -1.33 -2.35 7.59
CA ILE A 159 -2.29 -2.71 6.54
C ILE A 159 -2.92 -1.51 5.82
N ILE A 160 -2.97 -0.33 6.46
CA ILE A 160 -3.45 0.90 5.85
C ILE A 160 -2.60 1.37 4.65
N TRP A 161 -1.40 0.82 4.47
CA TRP A 161 -0.56 0.98 3.29
C TRP A 161 -0.93 0.04 2.13
N ASP A 162 -1.97 -0.78 2.25
CA ASP A 162 -2.40 -1.66 1.18
C ASP A 162 -2.68 -0.85 -0.11
N ARG A 163 -2.14 -1.35 -1.22
CA ARG A 163 -2.16 -0.75 -2.56
C ARG A 163 -1.54 0.65 -2.63
N TRP A 164 -0.38 0.79 -2.01
CA TRP A 164 0.51 1.94 -2.21
C TRP A 164 1.72 1.57 -3.08
N THR A 165 2.13 2.52 -3.91
CA THR A 165 3.40 2.52 -4.63
C THR A 165 4.34 3.55 -4.01
N ILE A 166 5.56 3.14 -3.67
CA ILE A 166 6.59 4.00 -3.08
C ILE A 166 7.79 4.04 -4.01
N ARG A 167 8.25 5.25 -4.37
CA ARG A 167 9.31 5.43 -5.37
C ARG A 167 10.35 6.48 -4.99
N ASN A 168 11.60 6.24 -5.39
CA ASN A 168 12.69 7.22 -5.32
C ASN A 168 12.96 7.76 -3.90
N LEU A 169 12.83 6.90 -2.88
CA LEU A 169 13.05 7.29 -1.49
C LEU A 169 14.28 6.61 -0.91
N TYR A 170 15.03 7.36 -0.10
CA TYR A 170 16.03 6.81 0.81
C TYR A 170 15.44 6.81 2.22
N VAL A 171 15.44 5.66 2.90
CA VAL A 171 14.77 5.50 4.19
C VAL A 171 15.74 4.86 5.20
N THR A 172 15.92 5.47 6.37
CA THR A 172 16.88 5.02 7.39
C THR A 172 16.52 5.49 8.81
N GLY A 173 17.38 5.19 9.78
CA GLY A 173 17.40 5.83 11.10
C GLY A 173 16.59 5.12 12.18
N GLY A 174 15.88 4.04 11.81
CA GLY A 174 15.02 3.29 12.72
C GLY A 174 15.33 1.79 12.74
N ASP A 175 14.50 1.07 13.49
CA ASP A 175 14.52 -0.38 13.59
C ASP A 175 14.39 -1.06 12.22
N ALA A 176 13.50 -0.54 11.38
CA ALA A 176 13.34 -0.95 10.01
C ALA A 176 13.31 0.22 9.02
N GLY A 177 13.75 -0.05 7.78
CA GLY A 177 13.59 0.83 6.63
C GLY A 177 12.16 0.75 6.06
N LEU A 178 12.02 0.27 4.81
CA LEU A 178 10.71 0.14 4.15
C LEU A 178 10.08 -1.23 4.47
N PHE A 179 9.48 -1.34 5.66
CA PHE A 179 9.01 -2.59 6.23
C PHE A 179 7.56 -2.52 6.73
N TRP A 180 6.72 -3.46 6.32
CA TRP A 180 5.30 -3.52 6.68
C TRP A 180 5.00 -4.73 7.54
N ASP A 181 4.61 -4.48 8.80
CA ASP A 181 4.09 -5.52 9.68
C ASP A 181 2.57 -5.40 9.83
N LEU A 182 1.85 -6.48 9.54
CA LEU A 182 0.40 -6.53 9.62
C LEU A 182 -0.11 -6.77 11.05
N THR A 183 0.74 -7.18 11.99
CA THR A 183 0.43 -7.33 13.42
C THR A 183 -0.88 -8.09 13.67
N ASN A 184 -1.89 -7.45 14.27
CA ASN A 184 -3.21 -8.05 14.54
C ASN A 184 -4.09 -8.24 13.30
N LYS A 185 -3.58 -7.90 12.12
CA LYS A 185 -4.20 -8.09 10.79
C LYS A 185 -3.45 -9.14 9.95
N SER A 186 -2.58 -9.91 10.59
CA SER A 186 -1.91 -11.06 9.97
C SER A 186 -2.91 -11.96 9.24
N GLY A 187 -2.58 -12.36 8.02
CA GLY A 187 -3.44 -13.16 7.15
C GLY A 187 -4.45 -12.36 6.33
N GLU A 188 -4.56 -11.03 6.49
CA GLU A 188 -5.33 -10.21 5.56
C GLU A 188 -4.56 -10.00 4.23
N GLY A 189 -5.32 -9.74 3.16
CA GLY A 189 -4.72 -9.44 1.86
C GLY A 189 -3.98 -8.10 1.89
N PHE A 190 -2.76 -8.06 1.35
CA PHE A 190 -1.95 -6.85 1.34
C PHE A 190 -1.00 -6.80 0.14
N THR A 191 -0.83 -5.61 -0.42
CA THR A 191 0.03 -5.36 -1.56
C THR A 191 0.73 -4.01 -1.44
N VAL A 192 2.05 -3.96 -1.68
CA VAL A 192 2.81 -2.72 -1.90
C VAL A 192 3.76 -2.86 -3.09
N VAL A 193 4.02 -1.76 -3.79
CA VAL A 193 4.97 -1.72 -4.90
C VAL A 193 6.08 -0.73 -4.55
N ILE A 194 7.30 -1.23 -4.37
CA ILE A 194 8.46 -0.43 -3.97
C ILE A 194 9.43 -0.42 -5.14
N GLU A 195 9.75 0.78 -5.64
CA GLU A 195 10.59 0.95 -6.82
C GLU A 195 11.68 1.98 -6.57
N ASP A 196 12.92 1.67 -6.96
CA ASP A 196 14.05 2.61 -6.95
C ASP A 196 14.29 3.25 -5.57
N CYS A 197 14.12 2.44 -4.51
CA CYS A 197 14.26 2.87 -3.13
C CYS A 197 15.51 2.29 -2.46
N VAL A 198 16.01 3.02 -1.46
CA VAL A 198 17.00 2.51 -0.50
C VAL A 198 16.33 2.40 0.86
N GLY A 199 16.47 1.25 1.52
CA GLY A 199 15.96 1.05 2.88
C GLY A 199 17.04 0.46 3.79
N ILE A 200 17.33 1.14 4.88
CA ILE A 200 18.31 0.72 5.88
C ILE A 200 17.63 0.70 7.23
N GLY A 201 17.63 -0.45 7.89
CA GLY A 201 17.15 -0.57 9.26
C GLY A 201 18.17 -1.29 10.12
N ARG A 202 17.99 -1.22 11.44
CA ARG A 202 18.73 -2.11 12.34
C ARG A 202 18.38 -3.56 12.03
N ALA A 203 17.13 -3.95 12.25
CA ALA A 203 16.66 -5.32 12.05
C ALA A 203 16.30 -5.60 10.59
N PHE A 204 15.63 -4.65 9.91
CA PHE A 204 15.12 -4.90 8.56
C PHE A 204 15.40 -3.76 7.58
N GLY A 205 16.02 -4.05 6.44
CA GLY A 205 16.18 -3.06 5.37
C GLY A 205 14.85 -2.75 4.68
N GLY A 206 14.07 -3.79 4.42
CA GLY A 206 12.69 -3.70 3.99
C GLY A 206 11.95 -5.04 4.09
N GLY A 207 10.68 -5.09 3.72
CA GLY A 207 9.92 -6.33 3.79
C GLY A 207 8.42 -6.18 4.04
N VAL A 208 7.70 -7.29 3.98
CA VAL A 208 6.28 -7.37 4.36
C VAL A 208 6.12 -8.65 5.18
N VAL A 209 5.56 -8.57 6.37
CA VAL A 209 5.36 -9.75 7.22
C VAL A 209 3.89 -10.04 7.49
N TYR A 210 3.58 -11.34 7.41
CA TYR A 210 2.27 -11.94 7.64
C TYR A 210 1.13 -11.53 6.68
N PRO A 211 1.34 -11.21 5.38
CA PRO A 211 0.24 -10.99 4.45
C PRO A 211 -0.35 -12.31 3.92
N THR A 212 -1.60 -12.26 3.48
CA THR A 212 -2.07 -13.18 2.43
C THR A 212 -1.76 -12.55 1.07
N VAL A 213 -0.88 -13.20 0.30
CA VAL A 213 -0.49 -12.72 -1.04
C VAL A 213 -1.67 -12.85 -2.01
N ARG A 214 -1.91 -11.80 -2.80
CA ARG A 214 -2.89 -11.79 -3.89
C ARG A 214 -2.19 -12.17 -5.20
N PRO A 215 -2.60 -13.24 -5.90
CA PRO A 215 -1.96 -13.66 -7.15
C PRO A 215 -1.86 -12.54 -8.21
N ASP A 216 -2.91 -11.73 -8.33
CA ASP A 216 -3.02 -10.67 -9.34
C ASP A 216 -2.52 -9.30 -8.86
N GLU A 217 -2.20 -9.17 -7.57
CA GLU A 217 -1.69 -7.95 -6.93
C GLU A 217 -0.53 -8.32 -5.98
N PRO A 218 0.60 -8.87 -6.47
CA PRO A 218 1.71 -9.24 -5.61
C PRO A 218 2.42 -8.00 -5.07
N SER A 219 2.97 -8.08 -3.85
CA SER A 219 3.94 -7.09 -3.39
C SER A 219 5.21 -7.18 -4.24
N VAL A 220 5.74 -6.05 -4.67
CA VAL A 220 6.90 -5.98 -5.58
C VAL A 220 7.96 -5.06 -5.01
N PHE A 221 9.22 -5.50 -5.08
CA PHE A 221 10.40 -4.70 -4.78
C PHE A 221 11.32 -4.72 -6.01
N ARG A 222 11.51 -3.56 -6.67
CA ARG A 222 12.24 -3.48 -7.94
C ARG A 222 13.24 -2.32 -7.94
N GLY A 223 14.47 -2.57 -8.35
CA GLY A 223 15.50 -1.51 -8.38
C GLY A 223 15.88 -1.00 -6.99
N CYS A 224 15.56 -1.76 -5.94
CA CYS A 224 15.79 -1.34 -4.56
C CYS A 224 17.13 -1.87 -4.03
N TYR A 225 17.68 -1.15 -3.06
CA TYR A 225 18.82 -1.58 -2.25
C TYR A 225 18.43 -1.61 -0.77
N PHE A 226 18.50 -2.77 -0.14
CA PHE A 226 18.12 -2.94 1.26
C PHE A 226 19.29 -3.47 2.10
N LEU A 227 19.40 -2.94 3.32
CA LEU A 227 20.44 -3.32 4.27
C LEU A 227 19.85 -3.45 5.68
N ALA A 228 20.14 -4.56 6.34
CA ALA A 228 20.02 -4.67 7.78
C ALA A 228 21.39 -4.47 8.43
N LEU A 229 21.43 -3.76 9.56
CA LEU A 229 22.67 -3.43 10.28
C LEU A 229 22.95 -4.41 11.44
N ASP A 230 21.97 -5.21 11.82
CA ASP A 230 22.07 -6.24 12.86
C ASP A 230 22.42 -7.61 12.26
N TRP A 231 22.64 -8.60 13.11
CA TRP A 231 22.83 -10.02 12.76
C TRP A 231 22.01 -10.96 13.64
N ASN A 232 21.18 -10.42 14.54
CA ASN A 232 20.47 -11.20 15.55
C ASN A 232 19.04 -11.59 15.12
N GLY A 233 18.61 -12.79 15.51
CA GLY A 233 17.22 -13.22 15.35
C GLY A 233 16.77 -13.34 13.90
N ASP A 234 15.63 -12.73 13.61
CA ASP A 234 14.94 -12.69 12.32
C ASP A 234 15.41 -11.58 11.38
N THR A 235 16.39 -10.78 11.81
CA THR A 235 17.01 -9.69 11.04
C THR A 235 17.31 -10.10 9.60
N ALA A 236 16.91 -9.27 8.63
CA ALA A 236 17.15 -9.51 7.22
C ALA A 236 17.19 -8.22 6.40
N ALA A 237 18.00 -8.20 5.33
CA ALA A 237 17.93 -7.12 4.35
C ALA A 237 16.51 -6.99 3.77
N VAL A 238 15.88 -8.13 3.43
CA VAL A 238 14.47 -8.21 3.06
C VAL A 238 13.83 -9.42 3.74
N LEU A 239 12.71 -9.21 4.44
CA LEU A 239 11.88 -10.29 5.02
C LEU A 239 10.49 -10.27 4.38
N LEU A 240 10.02 -11.42 3.90
CA LEU A 240 8.77 -11.60 3.15
C LEU A 240 7.91 -12.73 3.74
#